data_AF-A0A3S8RS53-F1
#
_entry.id   AF-A0A3S8RS53-F1
#
_cell.length_a   1.000
_cell.length_b   1.000
_cell.length_c   1.000
_cell.angle_alpha   90.00
_cell.angle_beta   90.00
_cell.angle_gamma   90.00
#
_symmetry.space_group_name_H-M   'P 1'
#
loop_
_entity.id
_entity.type
_entity.pdbx_description
1 polymer ?
#
loop_
_entity_poly.entity_id
_entity_poly.type
_entity_poly.pdbx_seq_one_letter_code
_entity_poly.pdbx_strand_id
1 'polypeptide(L)'
;MEKIRISPLQFFSLVLLFELGTALVVNLGLEAKKDEWLAILIGLAIGLMLYAVYTRLYLWYPNMLPTAFFRILLGRYLGTLLGIAYMVFFLNKASRDLMDGGLLVGSFMLRETPLFIINLLMIITVAYTLHKGLEVLARTALIFMVIVIAIGILSLLLMGFAKIIDLNRLMPVMGNGIMPLLQAVPQKNYQFPFAEVIAFSMLLPFLNNPKKGVKAGYFALIFAGVILSLTVATIISVLGVELAERSMFPLLATIGKATISDFIQRPDIFVVMTLIVGVYFKMSIFSYAAVIGISDVFNIPYRKLIFPVALIILYTTTLLARSTSEYLVEGGKMLYLVDPLFYIVLPVIVLVAAIIHKLVSRSGGPGAGGGGTIGAGAGLGTDSVAMGTGAGAGSDRGSGAAGGASTGVKAGSGIGCEVTGVGAGAGDGGSS
;
A
#
# COMPACT_ATOMS: atom_id res chain seq x y z
N MET A 1 -16.24 -11.17 -10.75
CA MET A 1 -15.84 -10.22 -9.69
C MET A 1 -16.91 -9.14 -9.60
N GLU A 2 -17.33 -8.73 -8.40
CA GLU A 2 -18.19 -7.53 -8.23
C GLU A 2 -17.58 -6.34 -8.99
N LYS A 3 -18.41 -5.41 -9.49
CA LYS A 3 -17.94 -4.17 -10.15
C LYS A 3 -17.32 -3.23 -9.12
N ILE A 4 -16.17 -3.60 -8.56
CA ILE A 4 -15.34 -2.75 -7.69
C ILE A 4 -14.95 -1.53 -8.51
N ARG A 5 -15.29 -0.33 -8.02
CA ARG A 5 -15.04 0.93 -8.74
C ARG A 5 -14.43 1.98 -7.81
N ILE A 6 -13.17 2.30 -8.06
CA ILE A 6 -12.44 3.35 -7.33
C ILE A 6 -12.58 4.69 -8.06
N SER A 7 -12.89 5.75 -7.32
CA SER A 7 -12.93 7.12 -7.88
C SER A 7 -11.51 7.69 -8.07
N PRO A 8 -11.30 8.66 -8.98
CA PRO A 8 -9.98 9.24 -9.19
C PRO A 8 -9.36 9.83 -7.92
N LEU A 9 -10.16 10.46 -7.05
CA LEU A 9 -9.67 11.02 -5.78
C LEU A 9 -9.27 9.94 -4.78
N GLN A 10 -10.04 8.85 -4.70
CA GLN A 10 -9.67 7.69 -3.87
C GLN A 10 -8.35 7.06 -4.34
N PHE A 11 -8.17 6.95 -5.66
CA PHE A 11 -6.92 6.47 -6.24
C PHE A 11 -5.74 7.41 -5.95
N PHE A 12 -5.94 8.73 -6.05
CA PHE A 12 -4.95 9.74 -5.64
C PHE A 12 -4.53 9.52 -4.18
N SER A 13 -5.49 9.36 -3.26
CA SER A 13 -5.20 9.14 -1.84
C SER A 13 -4.43 7.86 -1.57
N LEU A 14 -4.77 6.77 -2.27
CA LEU A 14 -4.04 5.50 -2.16
C LEU A 14 -2.59 5.65 -2.61
N VAL A 15 -2.35 6.26 -3.78
CA VAL A 15 -0.99 6.52 -4.30
C VAL A 15 -0.22 7.43 -3.35
N LEU A 16 -0.83 8.53 -2.90
CA LEU A 16 -0.16 9.47 -2.01
C LEU A 16 0.26 8.83 -0.69
N LEU A 17 -0.65 8.11 -0.01
CA LEU A 17 -0.33 7.46 1.27
C LEU A 17 0.66 6.30 1.11
N PHE A 18 0.60 5.59 -0.01
CA PHE A 18 1.56 4.54 -0.35
C PHE A 18 2.98 5.08 -0.50
N GLU A 19 3.15 6.13 -1.30
CA GLU A 19 4.44 6.75 -1.58
C GLU A 19 5.04 7.40 -0.32
N LEU A 20 4.20 8.05 0.49
CA LEU A 20 4.64 8.61 1.78
C LEU A 20 4.99 7.55 2.82
N GLY A 21 4.53 6.30 2.65
CA GLY A 21 4.55 5.23 3.66
C GLY A 21 5.89 4.99 4.36
N THR A 22 6.61 3.94 3.97
CA THR A 22 7.93 3.67 4.57
C THR A 22 8.97 4.73 4.20
N ALA A 23 8.77 5.52 3.13
CA ALA A 23 9.70 6.58 2.73
C ALA A 23 9.85 7.73 3.73
N LEU A 24 8.82 8.00 4.55
CA LEU A 24 8.93 8.94 5.67
C LEU A 24 9.49 8.29 6.95
N VAL A 25 9.43 6.95 7.04
CA VAL A 25 9.85 6.17 8.21
C VAL A 25 11.34 5.91 8.17
N VAL A 26 11.81 5.27 7.09
CA VAL A 26 13.18 4.79 6.99
C VAL A 26 14.08 5.88 6.43
N ASN A 27 15.37 5.78 6.77
CA ASN A 27 16.39 6.61 6.15
C ASN A 27 16.52 6.25 4.66
N LEU A 28 16.22 7.21 3.78
CA LEU A 28 16.33 7.05 2.32
C LEU A 28 17.79 6.87 1.85
N GLY A 29 18.77 7.05 2.73
CA GLY A 29 20.17 7.25 2.37
C GLY A 29 20.41 8.71 2.02
N LEU A 30 21.55 9.26 2.46
CA LEU A 30 21.99 10.60 2.09
C LEU A 30 23.24 10.50 1.20
N GLU A 31 23.21 9.67 0.16
CA GLU A 31 24.33 9.47 -0.77
C GLU A 31 24.75 10.79 -1.46
N ALA A 32 23.79 11.70 -1.73
CA ALA A 32 24.04 13.06 -2.20
C ALA A 32 24.22 14.08 -1.06
N LYS A 33 24.32 13.62 0.19
CA LYS A 33 24.57 14.43 1.41
C LYS A 33 23.57 15.58 1.56
N LYS A 34 24.02 16.82 1.36
CA LYS A 34 23.21 18.05 1.49
C LYS A 34 22.22 18.21 0.35
N ASP A 35 22.51 17.62 -0.81
CA ASP A 35 21.73 17.78 -2.03
C ASP A 35 20.71 16.63 -2.23
N GLU A 36 20.52 15.78 -1.22
CA GLU A 36 19.62 14.62 -1.28
C GLU A 36 18.17 15.01 -1.62
N TRP A 37 17.71 16.15 -1.11
CA TRP A 37 16.38 16.66 -1.42
C TRP A 37 16.17 16.92 -2.92
N LEU A 38 17.23 17.28 -3.66
CA LEU A 38 17.19 17.40 -5.12
C LEU A 38 17.27 16.02 -5.78
N ALA A 39 18.01 15.07 -5.19
CA ALA A 39 18.14 13.71 -5.71
C ALA A 39 16.78 13.02 -5.76
N ILE A 40 15.94 13.25 -4.75
CA ILE A 40 14.56 12.77 -4.67
C ILE A 40 13.70 13.32 -5.83
N LEU A 41 13.87 14.59 -6.20
CA LEU A 41 13.12 15.18 -7.32
C LEU A 41 13.55 14.59 -8.68
N ILE A 42 14.83 14.24 -8.83
CA ILE A 42 15.31 13.52 -10.02
C ILE A 42 14.79 12.08 -10.02
N GLY A 43 14.79 11.42 -8.86
CA GLY A 43 14.17 10.11 -8.67
C GLY A 43 12.68 10.10 -9.05
N LEU A 44 11.94 11.15 -8.67
CA LEU A 44 10.54 11.37 -9.05
C LEU A 44 10.37 11.39 -10.58
N ALA A 45 11.27 12.06 -11.32
CA ALA A 45 11.19 12.10 -12.78
C ALA A 45 11.28 10.70 -13.39
N ILE A 46 12.15 9.84 -12.86
CA ILE A 46 12.26 8.44 -13.29
C ILE A 46 11.01 7.63 -12.88
N GLY A 47 10.51 7.85 -11.66
CA GLY A 47 9.26 7.24 -11.20
C GLY A 47 8.06 7.56 -12.09
N LEU A 48 7.92 8.83 -12.51
CA LEU A 48 6.90 9.26 -13.47
C LEU A 48 7.06 8.58 -14.83
N MET A 49 8.30 8.38 -15.29
CA MET A 49 8.59 7.64 -16.52
C MET A 49 8.18 6.15 -16.39
N LEU A 50 8.48 5.49 -15.27
CA LEU A 50 8.05 4.12 -15.01
C LEU A 50 6.52 4.02 -14.92
N TYR A 51 5.87 4.95 -14.22
CA TYR A 51 4.41 5.04 -14.18
C TYR A 51 3.80 5.24 -15.57
N ALA A 52 4.47 5.99 -16.46
CA ALA A 52 4.07 6.13 -17.85
C ALA A 52 4.12 4.80 -18.61
N VAL A 53 5.14 3.97 -18.40
CA VAL A 53 5.21 2.63 -18.98
C VAL A 53 4.04 1.77 -18.51
N TYR A 54 3.77 1.71 -17.20
CA TYR A 54 2.68 0.90 -16.64
C TYR A 54 1.30 1.36 -17.10
N THR A 55 1.06 2.66 -17.09
CA THR A 55 -0.22 3.22 -17.54
C THR A 55 -0.41 3.04 -19.04
N ARG A 56 0.67 3.07 -19.83
CA ARG A 56 0.61 2.78 -21.27
C ARG A 56 0.24 1.32 -21.54
N LEU A 57 0.86 0.38 -20.83
CA LEU A 57 0.53 -1.06 -20.88
C LEU A 57 -0.93 -1.29 -20.50
N TYR A 58 -1.40 -0.68 -19.41
CA TYR A 58 -2.80 -0.74 -19.00
C TYR A 58 -3.77 -0.19 -20.06
N LEU A 59 -3.42 0.91 -20.72
CA LEU A 59 -4.25 1.48 -21.80
C LEU A 59 -4.29 0.60 -23.06
N TRP A 60 -3.29 -0.27 -23.27
CA TRP A 60 -3.31 -1.25 -24.37
C TRP A 60 -4.11 -2.51 -24.01
N TYR A 61 -4.10 -2.91 -22.73
CA TYR A 61 -4.83 -4.07 -22.21
C TYR A 61 -5.81 -3.64 -21.11
N PRO A 62 -6.87 -2.87 -21.46
CA PRO A 62 -7.78 -2.32 -20.47
C PRO A 62 -8.54 -3.43 -19.73
N ASN A 63 -8.77 -3.22 -18.44
CA ASN A 63 -9.51 -4.14 -17.55
C ASN A 63 -8.88 -5.53 -17.36
N MET A 64 -7.62 -5.72 -17.77
CA MET A 64 -6.87 -6.96 -17.52
C MET A 64 -5.81 -6.74 -16.45
N LEU A 65 -5.62 -7.73 -15.58
CA LEU A 65 -4.51 -7.74 -14.64
C LEU A 65 -3.18 -8.03 -15.37
N PRO A 66 -2.04 -7.53 -14.84
CA PRO A 66 -0.70 -7.91 -15.28
C PRO A 66 -0.51 -9.41 -15.50
N THR A 67 -0.94 -10.23 -14.55
CA THR A 67 -0.89 -11.70 -14.64
C THR A 67 -1.66 -12.27 -15.83
N ALA A 68 -2.73 -11.61 -16.28
CA ALA A 68 -3.49 -12.03 -17.45
C ALA A 68 -2.78 -11.64 -18.74
N PHE A 69 -2.35 -10.38 -18.89
CA PHE A 69 -1.71 -9.94 -20.14
C PHE A 69 -0.27 -10.47 -20.29
N PHE A 70 0.44 -10.81 -19.21
CA PHE A 70 1.72 -11.53 -19.32
C PHE A 70 1.54 -12.90 -20.00
N ARG A 71 0.44 -13.62 -19.71
CA ARG A 71 0.12 -14.90 -20.35
C ARG A 71 -0.21 -14.76 -21.84
N ILE A 72 -0.82 -13.64 -22.23
CA ILE A 72 -1.10 -13.31 -23.63
C ILE A 72 0.21 -13.00 -24.37
N LEU A 73 1.09 -12.20 -23.77
CA LEU A 73 2.30 -11.69 -24.43
C LEU A 73 3.44 -12.72 -24.51
N LEU A 74 3.67 -13.47 -23.43
CA LEU A 74 4.81 -14.38 -23.30
C LEU A 74 4.41 -15.86 -23.39
N GLY A 75 3.13 -16.13 -23.61
CA GLY A 75 2.56 -17.48 -23.60
C GLY A 75 2.21 -18.01 -22.21
N ARG A 76 1.53 -19.16 -22.17
CA ARG A 76 0.95 -19.74 -20.95
C ARG A 76 1.99 -20.03 -19.87
N TYR A 77 3.16 -20.58 -20.23
CA TYR A 77 4.17 -21.01 -19.24
C TYR A 77 4.99 -19.83 -18.73
N LEU A 78 5.69 -19.11 -19.62
CA LEU A 78 6.55 -17.98 -19.23
C LEU A 78 5.75 -16.82 -18.62
N GLY A 79 4.56 -16.51 -19.16
CA GLY A 79 3.69 -15.49 -18.59
C GLY A 79 3.18 -15.84 -17.19
N THR A 80 2.88 -17.12 -16.94
CA THR A 80 2.49 -17.58 -15.59
C THR A 80 3.67 -17.53 -14.63
N LEU A 81 4.86 -17.97 -15.05
CA LEU A 81 6.08 -17.89 -14.24
C LEU A 81 6.39 -16.43 -13.84
N LEU A 82 6.30 -15.51 -14.80
CA LEU A 82 6.48 -14.08 -14.55
C LEU A 82 5.44 -13.53 -13.58
N GLY A 83 4.17 -13.90 -13.75
CA GLY A 83 3.10 -13.57 -12.81
C GLY A 83 3.42 -14.05 -11.39
N ILE A 84 3.88 -15.28 -11.24
CA ILE A 84 4.30 -15.86 -9.95
C ILE A 84 5.48 -15.10 -9.34
N ALA A 85 6.47 -14.74 -10.15
CA ALA A 85 7.61 -13.95 -9.69
C ALA A 85 7.15 -12.60 -9.11
N TYR A 86 6.23 -11.89 -9.77
CA TYR A 86 5.66 -10.63 -9.26
C TYR A 86 4.87 -10.83 -7.95
N MET A 87 4.14 -11.94 -7.81
CA MET A 87 3.39 -12.22 -6.56
C MET A 87 4.34 -12.44 -5.39
N VAL A 88 5.41 -13.23 -5.57
CA VAL A 88 6.45 -13.44 -4.55
C VAL A 88 7.16 -12.13 -4.23
N PHE A 89 7.43 -11.31 -5.24
CA PHE A 89 8.00 -9.98 -5.06
C PHE A 89 7.12 -9.07 -4.19
N PHE A 90 5.81 -8.99 -4.48
CA PHE A 90 4.88 -8.20 -3.66
C PHE A 90 4.72 -8.74 -2.23
N LEU A 91 4.75 -10.07 -2.04
CA LEU A 91 4.75 -10.68 -0.70
C LEU A 91 5.99 -10.29 0.10
N ASN A 92 7.18 -10.33 -0.52
CA ASN A 92 8.42 -9.92 0.12
C ASN A 92 8.36 -8.43 0.52
N LYS A 93 7.91 -7.56 -0.39
CA LYS A 93 7.74 -6.13 -0.11
C LYS A 93 6.78 -5.86 1.04
N ALA A 94 5.62 -6.49 1.06
CA ALA A 94 4.68 -6.39 2.19
C ALA A 94 5.30 -6.86 3.52
N SER A 95 6.11 -7.92 3.50
CA SER A 95 6.78 -8.47 4.69
C SER A 95 7.86 -7.54 5.24
N ARG A 96 8.56 -6.83 4.36
CA ARG A 96 9.56 -5.82 4.73
C ARG A 96 8.90 -4.56 5.29
N ASP A 97 7.85 -4.06 4.65
CA ASP A 97 7.09 -2.93 5.20
C ASP A 97 6.49 -3.27 6.57
N LEU A 98 6.06 -4.54 6.79
CA LEU A 98 5.61 -5.01 8.10
C LEU A 98 6.74 -5.01 9.13
N MET A 99 7.95 -5.39 8.74
CA MET A 99 9.13 -5.32 9.61
C MET A 99 9.44 -3.86 10.00
N ASP A 100 9.47 -2.94 9.03
CA ASP A 100 9.76 -1.53 9.27
C ASP A 100 8.71 -0.87 10.17
N GLY A 101 7.43 -1.17 9.93
CA GLY A 101 6.33 -0.73 10.79
C GLY A 101 6.40 -1.30 12.20
N GLY A 102 6.73 -2.58 12.33
CA GLY A 102 6.94 -3.23 13.62
C GLY A 102 8.07 -2.61 14.42
N LEU A 103 9.22 -2.35 13.78
CA LEU A 103 10.38 -1.70 14.40
C LEU A 103 10.06 -0.27 14.82
N LEU A 104 9.32 0.48 14.00
CA LEU A 104 8.85 1.82 14.32
C LEU A 104 7.98 1.81 15.60
N VAL A 105 6.96 0.96 15.64
CA VAL A 105 6.03 0.88 16.78
C VAL A 105 6.72 0.34 18.04
N GLY A 106 7.53 -0.70 17.90
CA GLY A 106 8.28 -1.30 19.00
C GLY A 106 9.30 -0.33 19.60
N SER A 107 9.97 0.48 18.78
CA SER A 107 10.99 1.41 19.28
C SER A 107 10.42 2.64 20.00
N PHE A 108 9.25 3.13 19.57
CA PHE A 108 8.71 4.41 20.05
C PHE A 108 7.50 4.30 20.97
N MET A 109 6.66 3.28 20.81
CA MET A 109 5.38 3.18 21.50
C MET A 109 5.33 1.96 22.43
N LEU A 110 5.72 0.78 21.94
CA LEU A 110 5.55 -0.49 22.65
C LEU A 110 6.89 -1.22 22.84
N ARG A 111 7.84 -0.60 23.57
CA ARG A 111 9.21 -1.15 23.79
C ARG A 111 9.24 -2.50 24.47
N GLU A 112 8.33 -2.73 25.42
CA GLU A 112 8.24 -3.98 26.18
C GLU A 112 7.45 -5.08 25.45
N THR A 113 6.81 -4.76 24.32
CA THR A 113 5.98 -5.73 23.60
C THR A 113 6.82 -6.49 22.58
N PRO A 114 6.74 -7.84 22.55
CA PRO A 114 7.42 -8.63 21.54
C PRO A 114 7.05 -8.18 20.12
N LEU A 115 8.06 -7.98 19.27
CA LEU A 115 7.89 -7.52 17.87
C LEU A 115 6.89 -8.39 17.08
N PHE A 116 6.85 -9.69 17.37
CA PHE A 116 5.88 -10.61 16.78
C PHE A 116 4.42 -10.18 17.04
N ILE A 117 4.08 -9.76 18.26
CA ILE A 117 2.73 -9.35 18.64
C ILE A 117 2.33 -8.07 17.90
N ILE A 118 3.26 -7.12 17.79
CA ILE A 118 3.06 -5.87 17.06
C ILE A 118 2.77 -6.18 15.58
N ASN A 119 3.61 -6.99 14.95
CA ASN A 119 3.45 -7.38 13.54
C ASN A 119 2.14 -8.15 13.30
N LEU A 120 1.77 -9.04 14.23
CA LEU A 120 0.52 -9.79 14.18
C LEU A 120 -0.70 -8.85 14.18
N LEU A 121 -0.73 -7.85 15.07
CA LEU A 121 -1.83 -6.88 15.13
C LEU A 121 -1.93 -6.03 13.86
N MET A 122 -0.79 -5.58 13.34
CA MET A 122 -0.74 -4.80 12.10
C MET A 122 -1.26 -5.61 10.90
N ILE A 123 -0.79 -6.85 10.72
CA ILE A 123 -1.20 -7.66 9.57
C ILE A 123 -2.66 -8.14 9.66
N ILE A 124 -3.18 -8.41 10.88
CA ILE A 124 -4.60 -8.72 11.08
C ILE A 124 -5.47 -7.53 10.65
N THR A 125 -5.06 -6.32 10.99
CA THR A 125 -5.78 -5.09 10.59
C THR A 125 -5.82 -4.94 9.08
N VAL A 126 -4.69 -5.17 8.40
CA VAL A 126 -4.62 -5.20 6.93
C VAL A 126 -5.55 -6.28 6.36
N ALA A 127 -5.44 -7.52 6.86
CA ALA A 127 -6.25 -8.64 6.40
C ALA A 127 -7.76 -8.37 6.54
N TYR A 128 -8.18 -7.77 7.67
CA TYR A 128 -9.57 -7.38 7.89
C TYR A 128 -10.07 -6.38 6.85
N THR A 129 -9.31 -5.31 6.59
CA THR A 129 -9.70 -4.30 5.59
C THR A 129 -9.75 -4.89 4.19
N LEU A 130 -8.77 -5.71 3.80
CA LEU A 130 -8.78 -6.37 2.50
C LEU A 130 -9.96 -7.34 2.36
N HIS A 131 -10.39 -7.98 3.46
CA HIS A 131 -11.55 -8.88 3.45
C HIS A 131 -12.86 -8.11 3.23
N LYS A 132 -12.95 -6.87 3.73
CA LYS A 132 -14.05 -5.94 3.44
C LYS A 132 -14.02 -5.39 2.01
N GLY A 133 -12.87 -5.45 1.35
CA GLY A 133 -12.72 -5.18 -0.09
C GLY A 133 -11.97 -3.89 -0.40
N LEU A 134 -11.54 -3.77 -1.66
CA LEU A 134 -10.70 -2.68 -2.14
C LEU A 134 -11.37 -1.30 -2.03
N GLU A 135 -12.70 -1.21 -2.18
CA GLU A 135 -13.41 0.05 -2.00
C GLU A 135 -13.33 0.58 -0.57
N VAL A 136 -13.32 -0.33 0.42
CA VAL A 136 -13.21 0.06 1.84
C VAL A 136 -11.82 0.64 2.09
N LEU A 137 -10.77 0.00 1.59
CA LEU A 137 -9.40 0.53 1.64
C LEU A 137 -9.30 1.90 0.95
N ALA A 138 -9.93 2.06 -0.21
CA ALA A 138 -9.89 3.32 -0.95
C ALA A 138 -10.66 4.46 -0.26
N ARG A 139 -11.77 4.15 0.43
CA ARG A 139 -12.55 5.12 1.23
C ARG A 139 -11.81 5.52 2.50
N THR A 140 -11.16 4.59 3.19
CA THR A 140 -10.36 4.92 4.38
C THR A 140 -9.14 5.75 4.00
N ALA A 141 -8.53 5.51 2.84
CA ALA A 141 -7.41 6.32 2.33
C ALA A 141 -7.75 7.81 2.22
N LEU A 142 -8.97 8.17 1.82
CA LEU A 142 -9.39 9.58 1.76
C LEU A 142 -9.35 10.26 3.13
N ILE A 143 -9.88 9.58 4.16
CA ILE A 143 -9.95 10.11 5.52
C ILE A 143 -8.54 10.29 6.08
N PHE A 144 -7.72 9.24 5.97
CA PHE A 144 -6.35 9.27 6.48
C PHE A 144 -5.44 10.23 5.72
N MET A 145 -5.65 10.44 4.41
CA MET A 145 -4.91 11.43 3.64
C MET A 145 -5.08 12.83 4.23
N VAL A 146 -6.31 13.23 4.57
CA VAL A 146 -6.58 14.55 5.19
C VAL A 146 -5.86 14.66 6.53
N ILE A 147 -5.91 13.61 7.36
CA ILE A 147 -5.25 13.56 8.67
C ILE A 147 -3.72 13.68 8.51
N VAL A 148 -3.11 12.91 7.61
CA VAL A 148 -1.66 12.92 7.37
C VAL A 148 -1.19 14.28 6.87
N ILE A 149 -1.92 14.90 5.94
CA ILE A 149 -1.58 16.24 5.45
C ILE A 149 -1.72 17.29 6.56
N ALA A 150 -2.81 17.24 7.34
CA ALA A 150 -3.04 18.18 8.43
C ALA A 150 -1.94 18.11 9.51
N ILE A 151 -1.56 16.89 9.91
CA ILE A 151 -0.48 16.68 10.88
C ILE A 151 0.87 17.10 10.28
N GLY A 152 1.14 16.80 9.00
CA GLY A 152 2.36 17.24 8.33
C GLY A 152 2.52 18.76 8.30
N ILE A 153 1.45 19.49 7.98
CA ILE A 153 1.43 20.96 8.03
C ILE A 153 1.66 21.45 9.47
N LEU A 154 0.98 20.85 10.44
CA LEU A 154 1.15 21.20 11.85
C LEU A 154 2.61 20.98 12.30
N SER A 155 3.23 19.86 11.94
CA SER A 155 4.64 19.57 12.24
C SER A 155 5.58 20.62 11.63
N LEU A 156 5.36 21.04 10.38
CA LEU A 156 6.14 22.10 9.75
C LEU A 156 5.99 23.44 10.48
N LEU A 157 4.78 23.81 10.89
CA LEU A 157 4.52 25.02 11.66
C LEU A 157 5.24 25.00 13.02
N LEU A 158 5.15 23.88 13.76
CA LEU A 158 5.83 23.71 15.05
C LEU A 158 7.34 23.88 14.89
N MET A 159 7.95 23.24 13.89
CA MET A 159 9.39 23.38 13.65
C MET A 159 9.79 24.82 13.30
N GLY A 160 8.95 25.53 12.54
CA GLY A 160 9.14 26.95 12.24
C GLY A 160 9.10 27.83 13.49
N PHE A 161 8.12 27.63 14.38
CA PHE A 161 8.02 28.35 15.65
C PHE A 161 9.16 28.05 16.62
N ALA A 162 9.65 26.80 16.63
CA ALA A 162 10.79 26.40 17.45
C ALA A 162 12.12 27.03 16.98
N LYS A 163 12.17 27.64 15.78
CA LYS A 163 13.38 28.22 15.16
C LYS A 163 14.59 27.26 15.11
N ILE A 164 14.31 25.96 14.99
CA ILE A 164 15.35 24.92 14.91
C ILE A 164 15.85 24.67 13.48
N ILE A 165 15.18 25.25 12.48
CA ILE A 165 15.52 25.09 11.07
C ILE A 165 16.67 26.04 10.72
N ASP A 166 17.84 25.48 10.45
CA ASP A 166 19.00 26.23 9.97
C ASP A 166 19.24 25.94 8.48
N LEU A 167 18.76 26.86 7.64
CA LEU A 167 18.88 26.76 6.17
C LEU A 167 20.34 26.84 5.69
N ASN A 168 21.27 27.35 6.50
CA ASN A 168 22.70 27.36 6.13
C ASN A 168 23.27 25.95 6.01
N ARG A 169 22.64 24.95 6.63
CA ARG A 169 23.05 23.55 6.50
C ARG A 169 22.74 22.95 5.14
N LEU A 170 21.82 23.55 4.38
CA LEU A 170 21.57 23.22 2.97
C LEU A 170 22.56 23.91 2.03
N MET A 171 23.32 24.90 2.52
CA MET A 171 24.31 25.61 1.73
C MET A 171 25.72 25.00 1.89
N PRO A 172 26.58 25.12 0.85
CA PRO A 172 26.25 25.51 -0.52
C PRO A 172 25.49 24.40 -1.25
N VAL A 173 24.47 24.77 -2.03
CA VAL A 173 23.72 23.85 -2.89
C VAL A 173 24.61 23.40 -4.05
N MET A 174 24.67 22.09 -4.31
CA MET A 174 25.57 21.47 -5.30
C MET A 174 27.06 21.80 -5.07
N GLY A 175 27.48 21.99 -3.81
CA GLY A 175 28.87 22.34 -3.47
C GLY A 175 29.90 21.29 -3.90
N ASN A 176 29.49 20.02 -4.01
CA ASN A 176 30.32 18.91 -4.49
C ASN A 176 30.13 18.63 -5.99
N GLY A 177 29.47 19.54 -6.73
CA GLY A 177 29.08 19.38 -8.12
C GLY A 177 27.82 18.51 -8.31
N ILE A 178 27.43 18.32 -9.57
CA ILE A 178 26.22 17.55 -9.95
C ILE A 178 26.49 16.03 -9.94
N MET A 179 27.75 15.60 -9.94
CA MET A 179 28.10 14.17 -10.05
C MET A 179 27.57 13.32 -8.89
N PRO A 180 27.72 13.72 -7.60
CA PRO A 180 27.15 12.95 -6.48
C PRO A 180 25.62 12.86 -6.55
N LEU A 181 24.97 13.92 -7.01
CA LEU A 181 23.52 13.97 -7.22
C LEU A 181 23.07 12.94 -8.25
N LEU A 182 23.77 12.84 -9.39
CA LEU A 182 23.46 11.86 -10.43
C LEU A 182 23.83 10.42 -10.05
N GLN A 183 24.78 10.21 -9.15
CA GLN A 183 25.17 8.89 -8.65
C GLN A 183 24.23 8.37 -7.55
N ALA A 184 23.66 9.26 -6.73
CA ALA A 184 22.68 8.89 -5.70
C ALA A 184 21.37 8.37 -6.31
N VAL A 185 21.01 8.87 -7.50
CA VAL A 185 19.80 8.48 -8.23
C VAL A 185 19.75 6.97 -8.50
N PRO A 186 20.71 6.35 -9.25
CA PRO A 186 20.75 4.93 -9.53
C PRO A 186 20.99 4.04 -8.30
N GLN A 187 21.45 4.62 -7.19
CA GLN A 187 21.77 3.83 -6.00
C GLN A 187 20.55 3.61 -5.10
N LYS A 188 19.75 4.64 -4.81
CA LYS A 188 18.55 4.49 -3.96
C LYS A 188 17.32 5.26 -4.43
N ASN A 189 17.50 6.46 -4.99
CA ASN A 189 16.38 7.40 -5.15
C ASN A 189 15.40 7.09 -6.29
N TYR A 190 15.77 6.34 -7.33
CA TYR A 190 14.77 5.95 -8.34
C TYR A 190 13.93 4.74 -7.92
N GLN A 191 14.48 3.84 -7.10
CA GLN A 191 13.82 2.59 -6.74
C GLN A 191 12.81 2.79 -5.62
N PHE A 192 13.22 3.53 -4.58
CA PHE A 192 12.41 3.72 -3.40
C PHE A 192 12.16 5.22 -3.16
N PRO A 193 10.89 5.67 -3.07
CA PRO A 193 9.65 4.88 -3.19
C PRO A 193 9.10 4.76 -4.63
N PHE A 194 9.55 5.58 -5.58
CA PHE A 194 8.76 5.83 -6.79
C PHE A 194 8.64 4.65 -7.78
N ALA A 195 9.55 3.68 -7.77
CA ALA A 195 9.44 2.51 -8.65
C ALA A 195 8.43 1.47 -8.13
N GLU A 196 8.09 1.54 -6.84
CA GLU A 196 7.10 0.66 -6.20
C GLU A 196 5.68 0.90 -6.71
N VAL A 197 5.47 1.99 -7.45
CA VAL A 197 4.23 2.30 -8.15
C VAL A 197 3.78 1.18 -9.10
N ILE A 198 4.67 0.25 -9.46
CA ILE A 198 4.31 -0.98 -10.18
C ILE A 198 3.18 -1.77 -9.51
N ALA A 199 3.05 -1.72 -8.17
CA ALA A 199 1.94 -2.36 -7.46
C ALA A 199 0.58 -1.81 -7.91
N PHE A 200 0.50 -0.52 -8.27
CA PHE A 200 -0.72 0.09 -8.79
C PHE A 200 -1.13 -0.44 -10.15
N SER A 201 -0.25 -1.10 -10.91
CA SER A 201 -0.65 -1.80 -12.14
C SER A 201 -1.71 -2.88 -11.88
N MET A 202 -1.72 -3.48 -10.69
CA MET A 202 -2.76 -4.42 -10.24
C MET A 202 -4.06 -3.71 -9.84
N LEU A 203 -4.01 -2.41 -9.53
CA LEU A 203 -5.18 -1.64 -9.09
C LEU A 203 -5.85 -0.86 -10.23
N LEU A 204 -5.11 -0.49 -11.27
CA LEU A 204 -5.61 0.26 -12.44
C LEU A 204 -6.88 -0.35 -13.08
N PRO A 205 -7.03 -1.69 -13.21
CA PRO A 205 -8.25 -2.30 -13.74
C PRO A 205 -9.54 -1.99 -12.96
N PHE A 206 -9.44 -1.54 -11.71
CA PHE A 206 -10.59 -1.24 -10.84
C PHE A 206 -11.01 0.24 -10.85
N LEU A 207 -10.41 1.07 -11.72
CA LEU A 207 -10.75 2.48 -11.84
C LEU A 207 -12.12 2.69 -12.51
N ASN A 208 -12.97 3.52 -11.90
CA ASN A 208 -14.26 3.90 -12.50
C ASN A 208 -14.07 4.75 -13.77
N ASN A 209 -13.04 5.60 -13.81
CA ASN A 209 -12.69 6.41 -14.98
C ASN A 209 -11.19 6.28 -15.27
N PRO A 210 -10.79 5.41 -16.22
CA PRO A 210 -9.38 5.11 -16.50
C PRO A 210 -8.53 6.36 -16.78
N LYS A 211 -9.00 7.27 -17.64
CA LYS A 211 -8.24 8.47 -18.02
C LYS A 211 -8.04 9.43 -16.84
N LYS A 212 -9.11 9.69 -16.06
CA LYS A 212 -9.02 10.57 -14.88
C LYS A 212 -8.23 9.93 -13.74
N GLY A 213 -8.35 8.62 -13.54
CA GLY A 213 -7.62 7.87 -12.52
C GLY A 213 -6.12 7.82 -12.79
N VAL A 214 -5.71 7.58 -14.04
CA VAL A 214 -4.29 7.67 -14.44
C VAL A 214 -3.72 9.06 -14.19
N LYS A 215 -4.44 10.13 -14.58
CA LYS A 215 -4.03 11.51 -14.27
C LYS A 215 -3.89 11.75 -12.76
N ALA A 216 -4.85 11.24 -11.98
CA ALA A 216 -4.81 11.33 -10.53
C ALA A 216 -3.57 10.64 -9.93
N GLY A 217 -3.14 9.50 -10.49
CA GLY A 217 -1.87 8.85 -10.10
C GLY A 217 -0.64 9.71 -10.36
N TYR A 218 -0.53 10.36 -11.52
CA TYR A 218 0.56 11.30 -11.80
C TYR A 218 0.60 12.47 -10.81
N PHE A 219 -0.56 13.08 -10.53
CA PHE A 219 -0.64 14.16 -9.56
C PHE A 219 -0.26 13.69 -8.14
N ALA A 220 -0.66 12.49 -7.74
CA ALA A 220 -0.29 11.92 -6.45
C ALA A 220 1.22 11.68 -6.32
N LEU A 221 1.86 11.13 -7.37
CA LEU A 221 3.31 10.94 -7.41
C LEU A 221 4.06 12.27 -7.29
N ILE A 222 3.67 13.28 -8.08
CA ILE A 222 4.30 14.61 -8.03
C ILE A 222 4.15 15.23 -6.64
N PHE A 223 2.94 15.16 -6.08
CA PHE A 223 2.66 15.72 -4.76
C PHE A 223 3.44 15.00 -3.66
N ALA A 224 3.49 13.66 -3.70
CA ALA A 224 4.28 12.85 -2.77
C ALA A 224 5.78 13.17 -2.88
N GLY A 225 6.33 13.24 -4.09
CA GLY A 225 7.75 13.52 -4.30
C GLY A 225 8.17 14.91 -3.83
N VAL A 226 7.31 15.92 -4.00
CA VAL A 226 7.54 17.26 -3.43
C VAL A 226 7.52 17.23 -1.90
N ILE A 227 6.55 16.52 -1.28
CA ILE A 227 6.49 16.39 0.18
C ILE A 227 7.73 15.67 0.72
N LEU A 228 8.15 14.58 0.08
CA LEU A 228 9.35 13.83 0.48
C LEU A 228 10.62 14.68 0.35
N SER A 229 10.78 15.39 -0.76
CA SER A 229 11.91 16.32 -0.97
C SER A 229 11.96 17.40 0.12
N LEU A 230 10.83 18.05 0.40
CA LEU A 230 10.72 19.06 1.47
C LEU A 230 11.01 18.47 2.85
N THR A 231 10.56 17.25 3.10
CA THR A 231 10.80 16.55 4.36
C THR A 231 12.29 16.29 4.55
N VAL A 232 12.99 15.78 3.53
CA VAL A 232 14.44 15.55 3.59
C VAL A 232 15.23 16.85 3.72
N ALA A 233 14.83 17.91 3.00
CA ALA A 233 15.44 19.23 3.19
C ALA A 233 15.29 19.72 4.64
N THR A 234 14.13 19.49 5.25
CA THR A 234 13.87 19.86 6.65
C THR A 234 14.72 19.02 7.62
N ILE A 235 14.80 17.70 7.40
CA ILE A 235 15.65 16.79 8.18
C ILE A 235 17.11 17.26 8.15
N ILE A 236 17.67 17.55 6.97
CA ILE A 236 19.05 18.04 6.82
C ILE A 236 19.23 19.40 7.50
N SER A 237 18.25 20.30 7.39
CA SER A 237 18.30 21.62 8.02
C SER A 237 18.28 21.57 9.56
N VAL A 238 17.66 20.54 10.16
CA VAL A 238 17.53 20.43 11.62
C VAL A 238 18.58 19.50 12.24
N LEU A 239 18.90 18.38 11.60
CA LEU A 239 19.85 17.40 12.11
C LEU A 239 21.27 17.61 11.57
N GLY A 240 21.42 18.13 10.35
CA GLY A 240 22.65 18.02 9.58
C GLY A 240 22.82 16.63 8.96
N VAL A 241 23.72 16.49 7.99
CA VAL A 241 23.92 15.26 7.21
C VAL A 241 24.37 14.09 8.08
N GLU A 242 25.38 14.28 8.93
CA GLU A 242 25.98 13.21 9.74
C GLU A 242 25.00 12.56 10.71
N LEU A 243 24.18 13.38 11.37
CA LEU A 243 23.19 12.88 12.33
C LEU A 243 21.97 12.28 11.60
N ALA A 244 21.58 12.87 10.47
CA ALA A 244 20.50 12.32 9.65
C ALA A 244 20.88 10.94 9.08
N GLU A 245 22.10 10.74 8.55
CA GLU A 245 22.60 9.44 8.05
C GLU A 245 22.61 8.34 9.12
N ARG A 246 22.93 8.70 10.37
CA ARG A 246 23.01 7.74 11.48
C ARG A 246 21.66 7.46 12.14
N SER A 247 20.64 8.25 11.83
CA SER A 247 19.31 8.10 12.41
C SER A 247 18.54 7.01 11.67
N MET A 248 18.04 6.02 12.40
CA MET A 248 17.16 4.98 11.85
C MET A 248 15.81 5.57 11.40
N PHE A 249 15.28 6.53 12.16
CA PHE A 249 14.03 7.24 11.87
C PHE A 249 14.27 8.77 11.87
N PRO A 250 14.89 9.33 10.81
CA PRO A 250 15.36 10.72 10.80
C PRO A 250 14.25 11.75 10.99
N LEU A 251 13.05 11.50 10.46
CA LEU A 251 11.91 12.39 10.61
C LEU A 251 11.47 12.51 12.08
N LEU A 252 11.41 11.39 12.80
CA LEU A 252 11.07 11.39 14.22
C LEU A 252 12.15 12.08 15.06
N ALA A 253 13.43 11.82 14.76
CA ALA A 253 14.54 12.50 15.43
C ALA A 253 14.51 14.02 15.20
N THR A 254 14.09 14.46 14.01
CA THR A 254 13.94 15.88 13.65
C THR A 254 12.84 16.54 14.47
N ILE A 255 11.67 15.90 14.56
CA ILE A 255 10.52 16.48 15.28
C ILE A 255 10.71 16.40 16.80
N GLY A 256 11.40 15.36 17.30
CA GLY A 256 11.79 15.28 18.71
C GLY A 256 12.72 16.41 19.18
N LYS A 257 13.41 17.12 18.26
CA LYS A 257 14.17 18.33 18.59
C LYS A 257 13.31 19.60 18.69
N ALA A 258 12.07 19.57 18.21
CA ALA A 258 11.17 20.72 18.16
C ALA A 258 10.39 20.97 19.46
N THR A 259 10.94 20.59 20.61
CA THR A 259 10.29 20.78 21.91
C THR A 259 10.21 22.27 22.26
N ILE A 260 9.03 22.85 22.14
CA ILE A 260 8.73 24.24 22.50
C ILE A 260 8.16 24.25 23.93
N SER A 261 9.03 24.42 24.93
CA SER A 261 8.65 24.63 26.33
C SER A 261 7.74 23.53 26.94
N ASP A 262 7.35 23.68 28.21
CA ASP A 262 6.57 22.69 28.97
C ASP A 262 5.14 22.44 28.44
N PHE A 263 4.70 23.15 27.38
CA PHE A 263 3.32 23.13 26.88
C PHE A 263 3.03 22.01 25.87
N ILE A 264 4.01 21.55 25.08
CA ILE A 264 3.87 20.38 24.18
C ILE A 264 4.99 19.38 24.49
N GLN A 265 4.71 18.44 25.38
CA GLN A 265 5.71 17.51 25.91
C GLN A 265 6.04 16.34 24.96
N ARG A 266 5.14 15.98 24.02
CA ARG A 266 5.32 14.84 23.09
C ARG A 266 4.70 15.05 21.69
N PRO A 267 5.19 16.01 20.89
CA PRO A 267 4.70 16.22 19.52
C PRO A 267 5.00 15.02 18.59
N ASP A 268 5.96 14.17 18.97
CA ASP A 268 6.37 12.95 18.28
C ASP A 268 5.22 11.93 18.11
N ILE A 269 4.27 11.88 19.06
CA ILE A 269 3.17 10.89 19.02
C ILE A 269 2.33 11.03 17.75
N PHE A 270 1.95 12.26 17.38
CA PHE A 270 1.13 12.51 16.20
C PHE A 270 1.85 12.10 14.92
N VAL A 271 3.16 12.28 14.87
CA VAL A 271 3.99 11.88 13.73
C VAL A 271 4.06 10.37 13.65
N VAL A 272 4.34 9.68 14.76
CA VAL A 272 4.36 8.21 14.79
C VAL A 272 3.03 7.65 14.30
N MET A 273 1.89 8.25 14.70
CA MET A 273 0.58 7.86 14.18
C MET A 273 0.48 8.02 12.66
N THR A 274 0.93 9.14 12.08
CA THR A 274 0.92 9.33 10.61
C THR A 274 1.83 8.35 9.89
N LEU A 275 2.98 8.01 10.47
CA LEU A 275 3.92 7.05 9.92
C LEU A 275 3.31 5.64 9.89
N ILE A 276 2.67 5.21 10.98
CA ILE A 276 1.95 3.93 11.04
C ILE A 276 0.87 3.86 9.95
N VAL A 277 0.12 4.95 9.74
CA VAL A 277 -0.89 5.03 8.68
C VAL A 277 -0.27 4.84 7.30
N GLY A 278 0.86 5.49 7.03
CA GLY A 278 1.59 5.33 5.78
C GLY A 278 2.03 3.88 5.53
N VAL A 279 2.66 3.26 6.54
CA VAL A 279 3.06 1.84 6.48
C VAL A 279 1.85 0.92 6.25
N TYR A 280 0.74 1.18 6.95
CA TYR A 280 -0.50 0.42 6.79
C TYR A 280 -1.02 0.44 5.34
N PHE A 281 -1.10 1.62 4.70
CA PHE A 281 -1.58 1.69 3.31
C PHE A 281 -0.61 1.02 2.34
N LYS A 282 0.69 1.18 2.57
CA LYS A 282 1.72 0.57 1.74
C LYS A 282 1.68 -0.96 1.78
N MET A 283 1.68 -1.53 2.98
CA MET A 283 1.50 -2.96 3.21
C MET A 283 0.18 -3.48 2.63
N SER A 284 -0.91 -2.73 2.79
CA SER A 284 -2.23 -3.12 2.28
C SER A 284 -2.25 -3.25 0.76
N ILE A 285 -1.61 -2.31 0.06
CA ILE A 285 -1.56 -2.32 -1.40
C ILE A 285 -0.68 -3.46 -1.92
N PHE A 286 0.49 -3.69 -1.34
CA PHE A 286 1.33 -4.84 -1.72
C PHE A 286 0.64 -6.18 -1.41
N SER A 287 0.04 -6.31 -0.23
CA SER A 287 -0.74 -7.51 0.14
C SER A 287 -1.90 -7.74 -0.82
N TYR A 288 -2.63 -6.68 -1.19
CA TYR A 288 -3.71 -6.77 -2.17
C TYR A 288 -3.20 -7.17 -3.56
N ALA A 289 -2.10 -6.58 -4.03
CA ALA A 289 -1.48 -6.91 -5.31
C ALA A 289 -1.06 -8.38 -5.39
N ALA A 290 -0.49 -8.93 -4.30
CA ALA A 290 -0.18 -10.35 -4.19
C ALA A 290 -1.46 -11.21 -4.21
N VAL A 291 -2.44 -10.90 -3.37
CA VAL A 291 -3.70 -11.66 -3.26
C VAL A 291 -4.45 -11.71 -4.59
N ILE A 292 -4.60 -10.58 -5.28
CA ILE A 292 -5.35 -10.52 -6.54
C ILE A 292 -4.60 -11.22 -7.67
N GLY A 293 -3.26 -11.13 -7.70
CA GLY A 293 -2.44 -11.89 -8.63
C GLY A 293 -2.61 -13.40 -8.41
N ILE A 294 -2.57 -13.88 -7.16
CA ILE A 294 -2.68 -15.31 -6.83
C ILE A 294 -4.08 -15.79 -7.20
N SER A 295 -5.09 -14.95 -6.94
CA SER A 295 -6.47 -15.20 -7.34
C SER A 295 -6.61 -15.38 -8.86
N ASP A 296 -5.96 -14.54 -9.67
CA ASP A 296 -6.01 -14.59 -11.14
C ASP A 296 -5.23 -15.76 -11.76
N VAL A 297 -4.10 -16.16 -11.15
CA VAL A 297 -3.28 -17.26 -11.63
C VAL A 297 -3.88 -18.62 -11.29
N PHE A 298 -4.33 -18.80 -10.04
CA PHE A 298 -4.84 -20.07 -9.53
C PHE A 298 -6.37 -20.21 -9.59
N ASN A 299 -7.08 -19.15 -10.02
CA ASN A 299 -8.54 -19.10 -10.10
C ASN A 299 -9.24 -19.37 -8.75
N ILE A 300 -8.62 -18.93 -7.65
CA ILE A 300 -9.17 -19.05 -6.28
C ILE A 300 -9.79 -17.70 -5.90
N PRO A 301 -10.97 -17.65 -5.27
CA PRO A 301 -11.57 -16.37 -4.85
C PRO A 301 -10.65 -15.62 -3.88
N TYR A 302 -10.34 -14.36 -4.22
CA TYR A 302 -9.37 -13.54 -3.48
C TYR A 302 -9.66 -13.48 -1.96
N ARG A 303 -10.93 -13.44 -1.53
CA ARG A 303 -11.31 -13.38 -0.11
C ARG A 303 -10.81 -14.58 0.71
N LYS A 304 -10.68 -15.76 0.11
CA LYS A 304 -10.14 -16.96 0.77
C LYS A 304 -8.61 -16.93 0.89
N LEU A 305 -7.93 -16.18 0.02
CA LEU A 305 -6.47 -16.07 -0.02
C LEU A 305 -5.92 -15.04 0.96
N ILE A 306 -6.74 -14.12 1.46
CA ILE A 306 -6.29 -13.02 2.33
C ILE A 306 -5.60 -13.54 3.60
N PHE A 307 -6.22 -14.49 4.32
CA PHE A 307 -5.64 -15.01 5.55
C PHE A 307 -4.39 -15.87 5.31
N PRO A 308 -4.34 -16.80 4.34
CA PRO A 308 -3.11 -17.49 3.98
C PRO A 308 -1.98 -16.55 3.60
N VAL A 309 -2.26 -15.51 2.79
CA VAL A 309 -1.25 -14.51 2.40
C VAL A 309 -0.77 -13.71 3.60
N ALA A 310 -1.68 -13.28 4.49
CA ALA A 310 -1.31 -12.60 5.73
C ALA A 310 -0.40 -13.45 6.63
N LEU A 311 -0.65 -14.76 6.72
CA LEU A 311 0.19 -15.69 7.46
C LEU A 311 1.57 -15.86 6.81
N ILE A 312 1.65 -15.93 5.48
CA ILE A 312 2.93 -16.00 4.75
C ILE A 312 3.74 -14.72 4.99
N ILE A 313 3.09 -13.55 4.93
CA ILE A 313 3.73 -12.26 5.20
C ILE A 313 4.27 -12.24 6.63
N LEU A 314 3.44 -12.59 7.61
CA LEU A 314 3.85 -12.63 9.02
C LEU A 314 5.04 -13.58 9.25
N TYR A 315 4.98 -14.79 8.68
CA TYR A 315 6.06 -15.77 8.78
C TYR A 315 7.35 -15.27 8.12
N THR A 316 7.25 -14.64 6.94
CA THR A 316 8.42 -14.06 6.26
C THR A 316 9.02 -12.94 7.09
N THR A 317 8.19 -12.08 7.69
CA THR A 317 8.66 -11.03 8.60
C THR A 317 9.36 -11.58 9.84
N THR A 318 8.90 -12.69 10.43
CA THR A 318 9.60 -13.28 11.60
C THR A 318 10.95 -13.90 11.24
N LEU A 319 11.12 -14.38 10.00
CA LEU A 319 12.43 -14.80 9.50
C LEU A 319 13.37 -13.60 9.38
N LEU A 320 12.89 -12.48 8.84
CA LEU A 320 13.65 -11.22 8.76
C LEU A 320 14.00 -10.65 10.14
N ALA A 321 13.11 -10.85 11.13
CA ALA A 321 13.30 -10.34 12.48
C ALA A 321 14.38 -11.05 13.31
N ARG A 322 14.93 -12.18 12.84
CA ARG A 322 15.95 -12.95 13.58
C ARG A 322 17.24 -12.16 13.79
N SER A 323 17.55 -11.24 12.89
CA SER A 323 18.74 -10.39 12.97
C SER A 323 18.46 -9.04 12.32
N THR A 324 18.25 -8.00 13.13
CA THR A 324 18.01 -6.64 12.63
C THR A 324 19.21 -6.10 11.85
N SER A 325 20.43 -6.48 12.21
CA SER A 325 21.64 -6.10 11.47
C SER A 325 21.69 -6.78 10.10
N GLU A 326 21.35 -8.06 10.02
CA GLU A 326 21.25 -8.79 8.75
C GLU A 326 20.12 -8.23 7.90
N TYR A 327 18.95 -7.92 8.48
CA TYR A 327 17.84 -7.26 7.79
C TYR A 327 18.26 -5.93 7.13
N LEU A 328 19.02 -5.08 7.83
CA LEU A 328 19.49 -3.81 7.27
C LEU A 328 20.51 -4.04 6.14
N VAL A 329 21.43 -4.99 6.29
CA VAL A 329 22.48 -5.30 5.30
C VAL A 329 21.91 -6.01 4.06
N GLU A 330 21.15 -7.08 4.26
CA GLU A 330 20.45 -7.79 3.19
C GLU A 330 19.40 -6.90 2.52
N GLY A 331 18.75 -6.05 3.32
CA GLY A 331 17.78 -5.10 2.85
C GLY A 331 18.35 -4.15 1.81
N GLY A 332 19.57 -3.67 2.04
CA GLY A 332 20.35 -2.91 1.06
C GLY A 332 20.70 -3.76 -0.16
N LYS A 333 21.25 -4.97 0.00
CA LYS A 333 21.64 -5.82 -1.14
C LYS A 333 20.47 -6.19 -2.06
N MET A 334 19.31 -6.53 -1.51
CA MET A 334 18.12 -6.85 -2.31
C MET A 334 17.62 -5.65 -3.11
N LEU A 335 17.70 -4.44 -2.53
CA LEU A 335 17.36 -3.19 -3.21
C LEU A 335 18.24 -3.02 -4.46
N TYR A 336 19.54 -3.30 -4.38
CA TYR A 336 20.44 -3.17 -5.56
C TYR A 336 20.30 -4.29 -6.59
N LEU A 337 20.07 -5.53 -6.17
CA LEU A 337 20.17 -6.70 -7.06
C LEU A 337 18.83 -7.16 -7.62
N VAL A 338 17.78 -7.17 -6.78
CA VAL A 338 16.51 -7.83 -7.10
C VAL A 338 15.47 -6.82 -7.55
N ASP A 339 15.31 -5.72 -6.82
CA ASP A 339 14.32 -4.69 -7.11
C ASP A 339 14.40 -4.10 -8.54
N PRO A 340 15.58 -3.76 -9.11
CA PRO A 340 15.64 -3.20 -10.47
C PRO A 340 15.21 -4.19 -11.55
N LEU A 341 15.36 -5.50 -11.29
CA LEU A 341 14.87 -6.53 -12.20
C LEU A 341 13.34 -6.42 -12.35
N PHE A 342 12.62 -6.23 -11.23
CA PHE A 342 11.16 -6.13 -11.22
C PHE A 342 10.64 -4.75 -11.62
N TYR A 343 11.38 -3.68 -11.35
CA TYR A 343 10.94 -2.31 -11.65
C TYR A 343 11.28 -1.84 -13.06
N ILE A 344 12.38 -2.29 -13.64
CA ILE A 344 12.86 -1.78 -14.94
C ILE A 344 12.91 -2.90 -15.96
N VAL A 345 13.69 -3.95 -15.68
CA VAL A 345 14.02 -4.97 -16.68
C VAL A 345 12.77 -5.70 -17.14
N LEU A 346 11.98 -6.25 -16.20
CA LEU A 346 10.77 -7.00 -16.53
C LEU A 346 9.69 -6.14 -17.20
N PRO A 347 9.37 -4.92 -16.73
CA PRO A 347 8.45 -4.02 -17.43
C PRO A 347 8.88 -3.65 -18.84
N VAL A 348 10.19 -3.41 -19.07
CA VAL A 348 10.72 -3.11 -20.40
C VAL A 348 10.60 -4.33 -21.32
N ILE A 349 10.92 -5.53 -20.84
CA ILE A 349 10.73 -6.78 -21.61
C ILE A 349 9.26 -6.94 -22.01
N VAL A 350 8.33 -6.74 -21.07
CA VAL A 350 6.89 -6.84 -21.35
C VAL A 350 6.44 -5.75 -22.32
N LEU A 351 6.95 -4.53 -22.21
CA LEU A 351 6.64 -3.43 -23.12
C LEU A 351 7.11 -3.75 -24.55
N VAL A 352 8.34 -4.25 -24.71
CA VAL A 352 8.89 -4.68 -26.00
C VAL A 352 8.03 -5.81 -26.59
N ALA A 353 7.69 -6.83 -25.78
CA ALA A 353 6.81 -7.91 -26.20
C ALA A 353 5.43 -7.39 -26.65
N ALA A 354 4.86 -6.42 -25.93
CA ALA A 354 3.59 -5.79 -26.30
C ALA A 354 3.67 -5.00 -27.61
N ILE A 355 4.77 -4.29 -27.85
CA ILE A 355 5.01 -3.59 -29.12
C ILE A 355 5.10 -4.59 -30.27
N ILE A 356 5.89 -5.65 -30.12
CA ILE A 356 6.05 -6.71 -31.13
C ILE A 356 4.70 -7.36 -31.45
N HIS A 357 3.96 -7.78 -30.42
CA HIS A 357 2.64 -8.38 -30.60
C HIS A 357 1.70 -7.47 -31.41
N LYS A 358 1.71 -6.17 -31.11
CA LYS A 358 0.87 -5.19 -31.83
C LYS A 358 1.32 -4.95 -33.28
N LEU A 359 2.62 -5.00 -33.56
CA LEU A 359 3.16 -4.87 -34.92
C LEU A 359 2.80 -6.10 -35.76
N VAL A 360 2.98 -7.30 -35.22
CA VAL A 360 2.65 -8.56 -35.90
C VAL A 360 1.15 -8.65 -36.20
N SER A 361 0.28 -8.27 -35.25
CA SER A 361 -1.17 -8.23 -35.49
C SER A 361 -1.60 -7.20 -36.54
N ARG A 362 -0.77 -6.17 -36.82
CA ARG A 362 -1.03 -5.18 -37.87
C ARG A 362 -0.51 -5.60 -39.24
N SER A 363 0.58 -6.37 -39.29
CA SER A 363 1.16 -6.88 -40.54
C SER A 363 0.40 -8.09 -41.12
N GLY A 364 -0.52 -8.68 -40.35
CA GLY A 364 -1.37 -9.81 -40.76
C GLY A 364 -2.55 -9.51 -41.69
N GLY A 365 -2.62 -8.33 -42.32
CA GLY A 365 -3.50 -8.14 -43.49
C GLY A 365 -3.96 -6.72 -43.80
N PRO A 366 -3.73 -6.22 -45.03
CA PRO A 366 -4.64 -5.34 -45.72
C PRO A 366 -5.54 -6.18 -46.64
N GLY A 367 -6.70 -6.64 -46.14
CA GLY A 367 -7.58 -7.45 -46.98
C GLY A 367 -8.80 -8.04 -46.28
N ALA A 368 -9.66 -7.20 -45.70
CA ALA A 368 -11.13 -7.36 -45.65
C ALA A 368 -11.70 -6.31 -44.68
N GLY A 369 -12.51 -5.41 -45.21
CA GLY A 369 -13.10 -4.30 -44.46
C GLY A 369 -14.16 -4.71 -43.44
N GLY A 370 -14.46 -3.78 -42.54
CA GLY A 370 -15.64 -3.84 -41.69
C GLY A 370 -15.35 -3.31 -40.29
N GLY A 371 -15.75 -2.07 -40.02
CA GLY A 371 -15.76 -1.53 -38.67
C GLY A 371 -16.58 -2.41 -37.74
N GLY A 372 -15.99 -2.80 -36.61
CA GLY A 372 -16.63 -3.61 -35.60
C GLY A 372 -16.07 -3.25 -34.24
N THR A 373 -16.84 -2.46 -33.50
CA THR A 373 -16.71 -2.30 -32.05
C THR A 373 -16.56 -3.68 -31.40
N ILE A 374 -15.49 -3.87 -30.61
CA ILE A 374 -15.33 -5.08 -29.79
C ILE A 374 -16.43 -5.06 -28.73
N GLY A 375 -17.53 -5.73 -29.05
CA GLY A 375 -18.66 -5.98 -28.17
C GLY A 375 -18.27 -6.95 -27.07
N ALA A 376 -18.68 -6.62 -25.86
CA ALA A 376 -18.73 -7.54 -24.73
C ALA A 376 -19.62 -8.73 -25.07
N GLY A 377 -19.10 -9.95 -24.92
CA GLY A 377 -19.88 -11.16 -25.18
C GLY A 377 -19.01 -12.42 -25.17
N ALA A 378 -18.48 -12.79 -24.01
CA ALA A 378 -18.06 -14.18 -23.77
C ALA A 378 -19.04 -14.77 -22.76
N GLY A 379 -20.16 -15.26 -23.29
CA GLY A 379 -21.04 -16.18 -22.58
C GLY A 379 -20.33 -17.52 -22.46
N LEU A 380 -20.18 -18.00 -21.23
CA LEU A 380 -19.82 -19.38 -20.96
C LEU A 380 -21.04 -20.24 -21.31
N GLY A 381 -20.83 -21.18 -22.24
CA GLY A 381 -21.80 -22.19 -22.60
C GLY A 381 -22.16 -23.05 -21.40
N THR A 382 -23.46 -23.15 -21.13
CA THR A 382 -24.06 -24.26 -20.41
C THR A 382 -24.88 -25.03 -21.43
N ASP A 383 -24.46 -26.27 -21.68
CA ASP A 383 -25.11 -27.19 -22.59
C ASP A 383 -26.56 -27.45 -22.17
N SER A 384 -27.48 -27.23 -23.11
CA SER A 384 -28.88 -27.62 -23.01
C SER A 384 -29.03 -29.07 -23.47
N VAL A 385 -29.40 -29.95 -22.54
CA VAL A 385 -30.05 -31.23 -22.84
C VAL A 385 -31.56 -30.96 -22.86
N ALA A 386 -32.21 -31.25 -23.99
CA ALA A 386 -33.65 -31.17 -24.16
C ALA A 386 -34.24 -32.57 -24.40
N MET A 387 -35.22 -32.94 -23.58
CA MET A 387 -36.35 -33.88 -23.81
C MET A 387 -37.08 -34.01 -22.47
N GLY A 388 -38.40 -33.87 -22.29
CA GLY A 388 -39.52 -33.57 -23.17
C GLY A 388 -40.82 -33.58 -22.34
N THR A 389 -41.82 -32.84 -22.83
CA THR A 389 -43.30 -33.07 -22.78
C THR A 389 -44.08 -33.16 -21.46
N GLY A 390 -45.19 -32.38 -21.41
CA GLY A 390 -46.42 -32.61 -20.63
C GLY A 390 -46.84 -31.40 -19.77
N ALA A 391 -47.70 -30.48 -20.21
CA ALA A 391 -49.19 -30.51 -20.24
C ALA A 391 -49.88 -29.93 -18.98
N GLY A 392 -50.86 -29.02 -19.19
CA GLY A 392 -51.95 -28.60 -18.26
C GLY A 392 -51.64 -27.35 -17.40
N ALA A 393 -52.26 -26.17 -17.56
CA ALA A 393 -53.68 -25.73 -17.43
C ALA A 393 -54.06 -25.21 -16.03
N GLY A 394 -54.73 -24.03 -15.98
CA GLY A 394 -55.52 -23.47 -14.86
C GLY A 394 -54.75 -22.49 -13.95
N SER A 395 -54.93 -21.17 -13.99
CA SER A 395 -56.08 -20.30 -13.62
C SER A 395 -56.28 -20.07 -12.11
N ASP A 396 -56.48 -18.77 -11.80
CA ASP A 396 -57.22 -18.16 -10.68
C ASP A 396 -56.52 -17.62 -9.40
N ARG A 397 -56.56 -16.27 -9.34
CA ARG A 397 -57.19 -15.37 -8.32
C ARG A 397 -56.72 -15.28 -6.86
N GLY A 398 -56.67 -14.02 -6.40
CA GLY A 398 -57.01 -13.56 -5.02
C GLY A 398 -55.82 -12.96 -4.26
N SER A 399 -55.66 -11.64 -4.04
CA SER A 399 -56.44 -10.68 -3.21
C SER A 399 -56.16 -10.74 -1.70
N GLY A 400 -55.89 -9.57 -1.08
CA GLY A 400 -55.94 -9.28 0.36
C GLY A 400 -54.56 -8.93 0.96
N ALA A 401 -54.16 -7.67 1.22
CA ALA A 401 -54.70 -6.60 2.07
C ALA A 401 -54.42 -6.75 3.59
N ALA A 402 -53.70 -5.74 4.11
CA ALA A 402 -53.81 -5.07 5.41
C ALA A 402 -53.38 -5.76 6.74
N GLY A 403 -52.48 -5.04 7.45
CA GLY A 403 -52.82 -4.45 8.76
C GLY A 403 -52.21 -5.08 10.02
N GLY A 404 -51.72 -4.23 10.93
CA GLY A 404 -51.76 -4.53 12.37
C GLY A 404 -50.49 -4.24 13.16
N ALA A 405 -50.49 -3.12 13.87
CA ALA A 405 -49.51 -2.71 14.88
C ALA A 405 -49.89 -3.20 16.30
N SER A 406 -49.09 -2.77 17.29
CA SER A 406 -49.36 -2.69 18.75
C SER A 406 -48.77 -3.85 19.58
N THR A 407 -47.68 -3.61 20.33
CA THR A 407 -47.55 -3.15 21.74
C THR A 407 -48.00 -4.15 22.80
N GLY A 408 -47.13 -4.42 23.77
CA GLY A 408 -47.48 -5.17 24.99
C GLY A 408 -46.32 -5.28 25.98
N VAL A 409 -46.20 -4.27 26.84
CA VAL A 409 -45.44 -4.30 28.10
C VAL A 409 -46.17 -5.16 29.13
N LYS A 410 -45.45 -5.97 29.93
CA LYS A 410 -45.73 -6.12 31.38
C LYS A 410 -44.60 -6.85 32.12
N ALA A 411 -44.31 -6.29 33.30
CA ALA A 411 -43.31 -6.68 34.27
C ALA A 411 -43.89 -7.55 35.39
N GLY A 412 -42.98 -8.08 36.22
CA GLY A 412 -43.22 -8.62 37.58
C GLY A 412 -43.63 -10.09 37.61
N SER A 413 -43.26 -10.92 38.58
CA SER A 413 -42.41 -10.84 39.77
C SER A 413 -42.52 -12.21 40.44
N GLY A 414 -41.49 -12.67 41.15
CA GLY A 414 -41.73 -13.54 42.30
C GLY A 414 -40.79 -14.71 42.53
N ILE A 415 -39.97 -14.57 43.58
CA ILE A 415 -39.75 -15.53 44.69
C ILE A 415 -38.98 -16.83 44.33
N GLY A 416 -37.93 -17.24 45.05
CA GLY A 416 -37.36 -16.76 46.31
C GLY A 416 -36.20 -17.65 46.79
N CYS A 417 -35.51 -17.12 47.81
CA CYS A 417 -34.72 -17.70 48.92
C CYS A 417 -33.85 -18.96 48.72
N GLU A 418 -32.74 -19.18 49.43
CA GLU A 418 -31.81 -18.49 50.35
C GLU A 418 -30.92 -19.62 50.95
N VAL A 419 -29.97 -19.26 51.84
CA VAL A 419 -29.23 -20.12 52.79
C VAL A 419 -27.99 -20.81 52.19
N THR A 420 -26.73 -20.65 52.64
CA THR A 420 -25.98 -19.99 53.75
C THR A 420 -24.51 -20.00 53.29
N GLY A 421 -23.55 -19.16 53.70
CA GLY A 421 -23.27 -18.55 54.99
C GLY A 421 -22.00 -19.17 55.61
N VAL A 422 -21.07 -18.31 56.08
CA VAL A 422 -19.85 -18.56 56.88
C VAL A 422 -18.55 -18.84 56.06
N GLY A 423 -17.42 -18.15 56.26
CA GLY A 423 -17.03 -17.17 57.26
C GLY A 423 -15.64 -16.59 56.97
N ALA A 424 -15.38 -15.42 57.55
CA ALA A 424 -14.25 -14.53 57.34
C ALA A 424 -13.06 -14.79 58.30
N GLY A 425 -11.93 -14.13 58.01
CA GLY A 425 -10.78 -13.88 58.90
C GLY A 425 -9.50 -13.76 58.05
N ALA A 426 -9.00 -12.60 57.62
CA ALA A 426 -8.57 -11.36 58.30
C ALA A 426 -7.23 -11.47 59.06
N GLY A 427 -6.26 -10.65 58.63
CA GLY A 427 -5.07 -10.20 59.36
C GLY A 427 -3.78 -11.00 59.05
N ASP A 428 -2.59 -10.42 58.98
CA ASP A 428 -2.13 -9.02 59.02
C ASP A 428 -0.59 -9.02 58.74
N GLY A 429 -0.05 -7.88 58.31
CA GLY A 429 1.28 -7.40 58.72
C GLY A 429 2.59 -7.94 58.09
N GLY A 430 3.40 -7.01 57.56
CA GLY A 430 4.75 -6.81 58.11
C GLY A 430 5.98 -7.01 57.19
N SER A 431 6.44 -5.90 56.60
CA SER A 431 7.84 -5.42 56.54
C SER A 431 9.02 -6.39 56.35
N SER A 432 9.77 -6.17 55.26
CA SER A 432 11.22 -5.87 55.25
C SER A 432 11.62 -5.27 53.90
#